data_AF-J9G976-F1
#
_entry.id   AF-J9G976-F1
#
_cell.length_a   1.000
_cell.length_b   1.000
_cell.length_c   1.000
_cell.angle_alpha   90.00
_cell.angle_beta   90.00
_cell.angle_gamma   90.00
#
_symmetry.space_group_name_H-M   'P 1'
#
loop_
_entity.id
_entity.type
_entity.pdbx_description
1 polymer ?
#
loop_
_entity_poly.entity_id
_entity_poly.type
_entity_poly.pdbx_seq_one_letter_code
_entity_poly.pdbx_strand_id
1 'polypeptide(L)'
;MDAYSEVFVGWYMCAQESFRTTYEALRHAFERTGRLPYELVSDNQAGFTSKAAKRWRDKLGTISHTTIPNNGKSKTIESAFGRFQAQVLHQHINYTGGNITAKSGKTKIDIERILQNVKSLPSYEEVKAANEDCIRQWNSMPHPKFAGKSRLAVYSASVNPQAIELTDVIREKIFYIATEKPSTFRANGIEVTLNGEKRAYEVFSAPNAPDMKWRREHTGEEFVVEYDPHDLSRVRLCVDDKKYGLQFNTWAEPYMCIHRAMQDQEDGERSKIIAALNANKKEIVRRDLEARASQMKYGVGYESLGYSAPLPQGVSKNEYLRYAEEIRAEEAASSDDIPEMVTEVLPETTAQVQKQQSNFEILKLDRL
;
A
#
# COMPACT_ATOMS: atom_id res chain seq x y z
N MET A 1 16.57 16.86 -3.59
CA MET A 1 17.13 18.21 -3.36
C MET A 1 16.11 19.21 -3.87
N ASP A 2 15.87 20.31 -3.15
CA ASP A 2 15.07 21.42 -3.66
C ASP A 2 15.89 22.22 -4.70
N ALA A 3 15.32 22.44 -5.88
CA ALA A 3 16.05 23.04 -7.00
C ALA A 3 16.26 24.56 -6.85
N TYR A 4 15.42 25.22 -6.06
CA TYR A 4 15.50 26.67 -5.85
C TYR A 4 16.59 27.03 -4.83
N SER A 5 16.62 26.32 -3.70
CA SER A 5 17.51 26.59 -2.56
C SER A 5 18.73 25.67 -2.49
N GLU A 6 18.81 24.63 -3.33
CA GLU A 6 19.85 23.60 -3.29
C GLU A 6 19.89 22.81 -1.96
N VAL A 7 18.84 22.88 -1.14
CA VAL A 7 18.75 22.14 0.14
C VAL A 7 18.44 20.67 -0.10
N PHE A 8 19.16 19.79 0.60
CA PHE A 8 18.72 18.41 0.76
C PHE A 8 17.56 18.37 1.75
N VAL A 9 16.36 18.24 1.22
CA VAL A 9 15.11 18.15 1.99
C VAL A 9 14.80 16.73 2.46
N GLY A 10 15.40 15.71 1.85
CA GLY A 10 15.31 14.31 2.28
C GLY A 10 16.42 13.49 1.62
N TRP A 11 16.77 12.39 2.29
CA TRP A 11 17.86 11.48 1.93
C TRP A 11 17.65 10.15 2.62
N TYR A 12 18.21 9.09 2.05
CA TYR A 12 18.27 7.75 2.63
C TYR A 12 19.55 7.07 2.13
N MET A 13 20.31 6.46 3.04
CA MET A 13 21.54 5.76 2.70
C MET A 13 21.30 4.25 2.72
N CYS A 14 21.82 3.55 1.71
CA CYS A 14 21.65 2.12 1.51
C CYS A 14 22.88 1.52 0.84
N ALA A 15 23.10 0.21 1.03
CA ALA A 15 24.16 -0.52 0.34
C ALA A 15 23.82 -0.81 -1.14
N GLN A 16 22.55 -1.01 -1.47
CA GLN A 16 22.08 -1.33 -2.82
C GLN A 16 20.87 -0.46 -3.17
N GLU A 17 20.91 0.17 -4.35
CA GLU A 17 19.79 0.96 -4.87
C GLU A 17 18.60 0.05 -5.18
N SER A 18 17.42 0.43 -4.69
CA SER A 18 16.17 -0.28 -4.97
C SER A 18 14.99 0.68 -4.91
N PHE A 19 13.80 0.22 -5.25
CA PHE A 19 12.59 1.02 -5.06
C PHE A 19 12.48 1.56 -3.63
N ARG A 20 12.83 0.73 -2.63
CA ARG A 20 12.77 1.12 -1.22
C ARG A 20 13.63 2.34 -0.92
N THR A 21 14.81 2.44 -1.51
CA THR A 21 15.74 3.54 -1.20
C THR A 21 15.19 4.88 -1.64
N THR A 22 14.52 4.91 -2.79
CA THR A 22 13.85 6.10 -3.30
C THR A 22 12.60 6.43 -2.50
N TYR A 23 11.81 5.40 -2.14
CA TYR A 23 10.65 5.55 -1.26
C TYR A 23 11.03 6.19 0.08
N GLU A 24 12.06 5.67 0.75
CA GLU A 24 12.53 6.16 2.06
C GLU A 24 13.03 7.60 1.98
N ALA A 25 13.82 7.94 0.94
CA ALA A 25 14.33 9.29 0.76
C ALA A 25 13.20 10.32 0.52
N LEU A 26 12.17 9.95 -0.25
CA LEU A 26 11.02 10.80 -0.52
C LEU A 26 10.09 10.91 0.68
N ARG A 27 9.84 9.80 1.40
CA ARG A 27 9.11 9.84 2.67
C ARG A 27 9.77 10.79 3.65
N HIS A 28 11.07 10.63 3.86
CA HIS A 28 11.84 11.52 4.73
C HIS A 28 11.72 12.98 4.28
N ALA A 29 11.73 13.26 2.97
CA ALA A 29 11.51 14.61 2.45
C ALA A 29 10.12 15.16 2.79
N PHE A 30 9.05 14.39 2.56
CA PHE A 30 7.69 14.85 2.76
C PHE A 30 7.38 15.04 4.25
N GLU A 31 7.81 14.11 5.10
CA GLU A 31 7.62 14.22 6.55
C GLU A 31 8.41 15.39 7.14
N ARG A 32 9.67 15.58 6.72
CA ARG A 32 10.52 16.68 7.20
C ARG A 32 10.00 18.05 6.79
N THR A 33 9.40 18.17 5.61
CA THR A 33 8.91 19.45 5.07
C THR A 33 7.43 19.69 5.35
N GLY A 34 6.69 18.65 5.74
CA GLY A 34 5.24 18.69 5.92
C GLY A 34 4.47 18.97 4.62
N ARG A 35 5.11 18.86 3.46
CA ARG A 35 4.54 19.25 2.17
C ARG A 35 5.01 18.33 1.05
N LEU A 36 4.18 18.20 0.02
CA LEU A 36 4.54 17.60 -1.23
C LEU A 36 5.01 18.67 -2.23
N PRO A 37 6.01 18.36 -3.06
CA PRO A 37 6.44 19.26 -4.11
C PRO A 37 5.39 19.34 -5.22
N TYR A 38 5.22 20.54 -5.78
CA TYR A 38 4.41 20.75 -6.98
C TYR A 38 4.92 19.96 -8.18
N GLU A 39 6.25 19.84 -8.31
CA GLU A 39 6.93 19.18 -9.43
C GLU A 39 8.00 18.25 -8.85
N LEU A 40 7.94 16.96 -9.22
CA LEU A 40 8.96 15.98 -8.90
C LEU A 40 9.69 15.59 -10.19
N VAL A 41 11.01 15.83 -10.19
CA VAL A 41 11.88 15.50 -11.33
C VAL A 41 12.83 14.39 -10.90
N SER A 42 12.75 13.26 -11.59
CA SER A 42 13.70 12.17 -11.49
C SER A 42 14.24 11.84 -12.88
N ASP A 43 15.53 11.52 -12.99
CA ASP A 43 16.01 10.80 -14.17
C ASP A 43 15.39 9.38 -14.17
N ASN A 44 15.35 8.72 -15.33
CA ASN A 44 14.84 7.36 -15.49
C ASN A 44 15.75 6.34 -14.75
N GLN A 45 15.76 6.40 -13.43
CA GLN A 45 16.57 5.57 -12.56
C GLN A 45 16.04 4.13 -12.51
N ALA A 46 16.98 3.20 -12.38
CA ALA A 46 16.74 1.75 -12.35
C ALA A 46 15.78 1.31 -11.23
N GLY A 47 15.66 2.10 -10.15
CA GLY A 47 14.84 1.82 -8.97
C GLY A 47 13.31 1.78 -9.20
N PHE A 48 12.82 2.10 -10.40
CA PHE A 48 11.38 2.15 -10.68
C PHE A 48 10.89 1.23 -11.81
N THR A 49 11.62 0.16 -12.06
CA THR A 49 11.24 -0.81 -13.10
C THR A 49 10.12 -1.75 -12.65
N SER A 50 10.01 -1.98 -11.34
CA SER A 50 9.05 -2.90 -10.72
C SER A 50 7.60 -2.41 -10.85
N LYS A 51 6.62 -3.33 -10.81
CA LYS A 51 5.19 -2.99 -10.94
C LYS A 51 4.73 -2.15 -9.75
N ALA A 52 5.19 -2.49 -8.54
CA ALA A 52 4.92 -1.73 -7.32
C ALA A 52 5.46 -0.29 -7.40
N ALA A 53 6.69 -0.13 -7.89
CA ALA A 53 7.32 1.18 -8.02
C ALA A 53 6.62 2.08 -9.04
N LYS A 54 6.16 1.51 -10.16
CA LYS A 54 5.37 2.24 -11.16
C LYS A 54 4.05 2.72 -10.58
N ARG A 55 3.27 1.84 -9.93
CA ARG A 55 2.01 2.23 -9.28
C ARG A 55 2.22 3.35 -8.26
N TRP A 56 3.26 3.22 -7.44
CA TRP A 56 3.57 4.24 -6.45
C TRP A 56 3.93 5.58 -7.10
N ARG A 57 4.70 5.56 -8.19
CA ARG A 57 4.99 6.76 -8.98
C ARG A 57 3.73 7.36 -9.60
N ASP A 58 2.79 6.57 -10.07
CA ASP A 58 1.54 7.09 -10.64
C ASP A 58 0.70 7.84 -9.59
N LYS A 59 0.74 7.38 -8.32
CA LYS A 59 0.16 8.13 -7.18
C LYS A 59 0.83 9.48 -7.01
N LEU A 60 2.16 9.53 -7.10
CA LEU A 60 2.92 10.80 -7.08
C LEU A 60 2.52 11.69 -8.26
N GLY A 61 2.42 11.15 -9.47
CA GLY A 61 2.06 11.89 -10.69
C GLY A 61 0.65 12.50 -10.66
N THR A 62 -0.27 11.88 -9.91
CA THR A 62 -1.62 12.40 -9.69
C THR A 62 -1.61 13.66 -8.81
N ILE A 63 -0.56 13.83 -7.98
CA ILE A 63 -0.46 14.88 -6.96
C ILE A 63 0.60 15.93 -7.34
N SER A 64 1.64 15.50 -8.05
CA SER A 64 2.81 16.26 -8.45
C SER A 64 3.01 16.12 -9.95
N HIS A 65 3.19 17.23 -10.65
CA HIS A 65 3.36 17.22 -12.09
C HIS A 65 4.76 16.68 -12.44
N THR A 66 4.82 15.61 -13.23
CA THR A 66 6.09 15.10 -13.77
C THR A 66 6.48 15.90 -15.02
N THR A 67 7.72 16.39 -15.09
CA THR A 67 8.20 17.08 -16.31
C THR A 67 8.75 16.14 -17.36
N ILE A 68 8.64 16.58 -18.62
CA ILE A 68 9.24 15.94 -19.79
C ILE A 68 10.78 15.96 -19.68
N PRO A 69 11.47 14.84 -19.95
CA PRO A 69 12.93 14.81 -19.97
C PRO A 69 13.49 15.76 -21.04
N ASN A 70 14.60 16.46 -20.72
CA ASN A 70 15.26 17.56 -21.47
C ASN A 70 14.85 19.01 -21.14
N ASN A 71 14.43 19.32 -19.91
CA ASN A 71 14.35 20.71 -19.47
C ASN A 71 15.68 21.16 -18.84
N GLY A 72 16.15 22.38 -19.14
CA GLY A 72 17.46 22.92 -18.72
C GLY A 72 17.71 22.95 -17.19
N LYS A 73 16.68 22.67 -16.38
CA LYS A 73 16.74 22.54 -14.91
C LYS A 73 17.59 21.35 -14.42
N SER A 74 17.74 20.27 -15.19
CA SER A 74 18.58 19.12 -14.76
C SER A 74 20.05 19.54 -14.57
N LYS A 75 20.53 20.47 -15.39
CA LYS A 75 21.90 21.02 -15.31
C LYS A 75 22.18 21.78 -14.01
N THR A 76 21.17 22.39 -13.38
CA THR A 76 21.37 23.15 -12.13
C THR A 76 21.58 22.23 -10.94
N ILE A 77 20.87 21.10 -10.88
CA ILE A 77 21.02 20.11 -9.81
C ILE A 77 22.36 19.36 -9.95
N GLU A 78 22.75 18.97 -11.17
CA GLU A 78 24.07 18.38 -11.44
C GLU A 78 25.20 19.29 -10.97
N SER A 79 25.10 20.60 -11.26
CA SER A 79 26.07 21.59 -10.78
C SER A 79 26.11 21.70 -9.25
N ALA A 80 24.94 21.66 -8.59
CA ALA A 80 24.86 21.67 -7.13
C ALA A 80 25.50 20.42 -6.52
N PHE A 81 25.24 19.23 -7.07
CA PHE A 81 25.89 17.98 -6.64
C PHE A 81 27.41 18.01 -6.86
N GLY A 82 27.89 18.53 -8.00
CA GLY A 82 29.32 18.69 -8.23
C GLY A 82 29.99 19.60 -7.20
N ARG A 83 29.33 20.70 -6.80
CA ARG A 83 29.81 21.56 -5.71
C ARG A 83 29.78 20.87 -4.36
N PHE A 84 28.74 20.11 -4.05
CA PHE A 84 28.65 19.34 -2.81
C PHE A 84 29.80 18.33 -2.69
N GLN A 85 30.07 17.59 -3.76
CA GLN A 85 31.21 16.67 -3.83
C GLN A 85 32.53 17.41 -3.60
N ALA A 86 32.78 18.49 -4.36
CA ALA A 86 34.02 19.26 -4.31
C ALA A 86 34.28 19.98 -2.98
N GLN A 87 33.23 20.53 -2.35
CA GLN A 87 33.37 21.40 -1.19
C GLN A 87 33.22 20.66 0.13
N VAL A 88 32.42 19.60 0.18
CA VAL A 88 32.09 18.89 1.44
C VAL A 88 32.70 17.50 1.43
N LEU A 89 32.32 16.64 0.47
CA LEU A 89 32.74 15.23 0.50
C LEU A 89 34.26 15.06 0.34
N HIS A 90 34.91 15.90 -0.47
CA HIS A 90 36.36 15.88 -0.66
C HIS A 90 37.18 16.16 0.63
N GLN A 91 36.55 16.63 1.71
CA GLN A 91 37.21 16.80 3.01
C GLN A 91 37.44 15.46 3.73
N HIS A 92 36.71 14.42 3.34
CA HIS A 92 36.77 13.11 3.99
C HIS A 92 37.83 12.20 3.34
N ILE A 93 38.72 11.64 4.15
CA ILE A 93 39.82 10.78 3.67
C ILE A 93 39.34 9.51 2.96
N ASN A 94 38.19 9.00 3.37
CA ASN A 94 37.51 7.83 2.80
C ASN A 94 36.68 8.16 1.55
N TYR A 95 36.65 9.42 1.10
CA TYR A 95 36.06 9.77 -0.18
C TYR A 95 36.96 9.30 -1.31
N THR A 96 36.42 8.45 -2.18
CA THR A 96 37.17 7.82 -3.28
C THR A 96 37.13 8.63 -4.58
N GLY A 97 36.29 9.68 -4.65
CA GLY A 97 36.17 10.50 -5.85
C GLY A 97 35.22 9.91 -6.90
N GLY A 98 35.62 10.04 -8.16
CA GLY A 98 34.77 9.79 -9.32
C GLY A 98 34.65 8.33 -9.76
N ASN A 99 34.10 8.13 -10.95
CA ASN A 99 33.79 6.82 -11.50
C ASN A 99 35.04 5.93 -11.66
N ILE A 100 34.87 4.63 -11.41
CA ILE A 100 35.90 3.58 -11.65
C ILE A 100 36.45 3.65 -13.09
N THR A 101 35.64 4.14 -14.03
CA THR A 101 35.96 4.27 -15.47
C THR A 101 36.59 5.61 -15.87
N ALA A 102 36.87 6.52 -14.93
CA ALA A 102 37.41 7.83 -15.25
C ALA A 102 38.86 7.75 -15.78
N LYS A 103 39.13 8.44 -16.91
CA LYS A 103 40.43 8.41 -17.61
C LYS A 103 41.50 9.34 -17.01
N SER A 104 41.13 10.24 -16.10
CA SER A 104 42.04 11.20 -15.46
C SER A 104 42.58 10.66 -14.14
N GLY A 105 43.89 10.77 -13.90
CA GLY A 105 44.54 10.36 -12.65
C GLY A 105 44.05 11.09 -11.40
N LYS A 106 43.42 12.27 -11.55
CA LYS A 106 42.78 13.01 -10.44
C LYS A 106 41.40 12.46 -10.03
N THR A 107 40.83 11.59 -10.85
CA THR A 107 39.43 11.13 -10.74
C THR A 107 39.33 9.60 -10.61
N LYS A 108 40.45 8.89 -10.78
CA LYS A 108 40.55 7.45 -10.67
C LYS A 108 40.64 7.05 -9.19
N ILE A 109 39.80 6.09 -8.78
CA ILE A 109 39.81 5.54 -7.42
C ILE A 109 41.15 4.87 -7.15
N ASP A 110 41.78 5.24 -6.03
CA ASP A 110 43.01 4.62 -5.54
C ASP A 110 42.69 3.32 -4.79
N ILE A 111 42.53 2.24 -5.55
CA ILE A 111 42.17 0.90 -5.04
C ILE A 111 43.25 0.35 -4.12
N GLU A 112 44.52 0.62 -4.41
CA GLU A 112 45.65 0.11 -3.63
C GLU A 112 45.68 0.72 -2.23
N ARG A 113 45.45 2.04 -2.12
CA ARG A 113 45.27 2.72 -0.83
C ARG A 113 44.10 2.15 -0.02
N ILE A 114 42.98 1.82 -0.67
CA ILE A 114 41.82 1.23 0.01
C ILE A 114 42.17 -0.17 0.54
N LEU A 115 42.79 -1.02 -0.29
CA LEU A 115 43.18 -2.38 0.09
C LEU A 115 44.21 -2.41 1.24
N GLN A 116 45.14 -1.44 1.29
CA GLN A 116 46.12 -1.33 2.37
C GLN A 116 45.48 -0.89 3.71
N ASN A 117 44.34 -0.18 3.67
CA ASN A 117 43.71 0.43 4.84
C ASN A 117 42.34 -0.17 5.18
N VAL A 118 42.01 -1.36 4.69
CA VAL A 118 40.68 -1.99 4.88
C VAL A 118 40.26 -2.03 6.36
N LYS A 119 41.19 -2.32 7.27
CA LYS A 119 40.92 -2.38 8.72
C LYS A 119 40.61 -1.01 9.36
N SER A 120 40.99 0.08 8.69
CA SER A 120 40.81 1.45 9.14
C SER A 120 39.62 2.13 8.45
N LEU A 121 38.90 1.43 7.57
CA LEU A 121 37.71 1.96 6.92
C LEU A 121 36.57 2.08 7.94
N PRO A 122 35.78 3.16 7.88
CA PRO A 122 34.62 3.31 8.75
C PRO A 122 33.58 2.22 8.48
N SER A 123 32.88 1.83 9.52
CA SER A 123 31.69 0.99 9.47
C SER A 123 30.56 1.67 8.69
N TYR A 124 29.55 0.89 8.31
CA TYR A 124 28.37 1.40 7.60
C TYR A 124 27.66 2.52 8.37
N GLU A 125 27.50 2.36 9.70
CA GLU A 125 26.84 3.37 10.54
C GLU A 125 27.67 4.65 10.68
N GLU A 126 29.01 4.54 10.76
CA GLU A 126 29.89 5.72 10.78
C GLU A 126 29.83 6.49 9.46
N VAL A 127 29.80 5.78 8.31
CA VAL A 127 29.61 6.43 7.00
C VAL A 127 28.25 7.11 6.92
N LYS A 128 27.20 6.48 7.46
CA LYS A 128 25.85 7.04 7.48
C LYS A 128 25.80 8.32 8.31
N ALA A 129 26.37 8.32 9.51
CA ALA A 129 26.45 9.50 10.36
C ALA A 129 27.26 10.62 9.69
N ALA A 130 28.43 10.30 9.13
CA ALA A 130 29.25 11.28 8.42
C ALA A 130 28.51 11.87 7.20
N ASN A 131 27.72 11.07 6.48
CA ASN A 131 26.91 11.55 5.37
C ASN A 131 25.82 12.54 5.82
N GLU A 132 25.15 12.26 6.94
CA GLU A 132 24.19 13.20 7.53
C GLU A 132 24.85 14.53 7.92
N ASP A 133 26.05 14.48 8.50
CA ASP A 133 26.79 15.68 8.87
C ASP A 133 27.23 16.48 7.63
N CYS A 134 27.66 15.81 6.56
CA CYS A 134 27.92 16.45 5.27
C CYS A 134 26.67 17.18 4.75
N ILE A 135 25.50 16.55 4.84
CA ILE A 135 24.23 17.14 4.40
C ILE A 135 23.87 18.35 5.25
N ARG A 136 24.04 18.27 6.58
CA ARG A 136 23.80 19.40 7.51
C ARG A 136 24.75 20.56 7.21
N GLN A 137 26.03 20.26 6.98
CA GLN A 137 27.03 21.25 6.58
C GLN A 137 26.63 21.93 5.27
N TRP A 138 26.31 21.15 4.23
CA TRP A 138 25.88 21.67 2.92
C TRP A 138 24.67 22.60 3.03
N ASN A 139 23.63 22.17 3.77
CA ASN A 139 22.42 22.95 3.97
C ASN A 139 22.70 24.27 4.73
N SER A 140 23.73 24.31 5.57
CA SER A 140 24.14 25.50 6.33
C SER A 140 25.09 26.43 5.56
N MET A 141 25.74 25.95 4.50
CA MET A 141 26.66 26.74 3.69
C MET A 141 25.95 27.85 2.89
N PRO A 142 26.66 28.95 2.52
CA PRO A 142 26.11 30.02 1.69
C PRO A 142 25.61 29.53 0.33
N HIS A 143 24.48 30.06 -0.12
CA HIS A 143 23.96 29.79 -1.46
C HIS A 143 24.67 30.66 -2.51
N PRO A 144 25.14 30.09 -3.65
CA PRO A 144 25.95 30.84 -4.62
C PRO A 144 25.21 32.00 -5.28
N LYS A 145 23.88 31.89 -5.45
CA LYS A 145 23.04 32.94 -6.05
C LYS A 145 22.46 33.94 -5.04
N PHE A 146 22.41 33.61 -3.74
CA PHE A 146 21.77 34.44 -2.72
C PHE A 146 22.83 34.90 -1.72
N ALA A 147 23.45 36.04 -2.02
CA ALA A 147 24.55 36.59 -1.23
C ALA A 147 24.18 36.73 0.25
N GLY A 148 25.06 36.27 1.13
CA GLY A 148 24.91 36.38 2.59
C GLY A 148 23.86 35.45 3.22
N LYS A 149 23.17 34.59 2.45
CA LYS A 149 22.19 33.65 2.98
C LYS A 149 22.68 32.21 2.85
N SER A 150 22.45 31.40 3.89
CA SER A 150 22.61 29.95 3.79
C SER A 150 21.54 29.32 2.90
N ARG A 151 21.80 28.13 2.35
CA ARG A 151 20.80 27.38 1.59
C ARG A 151 19.53 27.14 2.40
N LEU A 152 19.69 26.76 3.67
CA LEU A 152 18.57 26.58 4.59
C LEU A 152 17.78 27.88 4.80
N ALA A 153 18.45 29.03 4.96
CA ALA A 153 17.76 30.32 5.11
C ALA A 153 16.98 30.70 3.84
N VAL A 154 17.51 30.40 2.66
CA VAL A 154 16.81 30.58 1.38
C VAL A 154 15.58 29.68 1.30
N TYR A 155 15.70 28.42 1.69
CA TYR A 155 14.60 27.46 1.70
C TYR A 155 13.49 27.88 2.67
N SER A 156 13.82 28.18 3.92
CA SER A 156 12.84 28.55 4.95
C SER A 156 12.11 29.87 4.65
N ALA A 157 12.75 30.78 3.92
CA ALA A 157 12.11 32.02 3.47
C ALA A 157 11.26 31.84 2.20
N SER A 158 11.33 30.67 1.54
CA SER A 158 10.59 30.40 0.32
C SER A 158 9.18 29.93 0.63
N VAL A 159 8.20 30.42 -0.15
CA VAL A 159 6.80 29.99 -0.06
C VAL A 159 6.36 29.58 -1.44
N ASN A 160 5.83 28.36 -1.54
CA ASN A 160 5.14 27.90 -2.74
C ASN A 160 3.64 27.73 -2.43
N PRO A 161 2.77 28.63 -2.92
CA PRO A 161 1.33 28.53 -2.74
C PRO A 161 0.70 27.28 -3.37
N GLN A 162 1.37 26.68 -4.36
CA GLN A 162 0.90 25.47 -5.04
C GLN A 162 1.42 24.18 -4.39
N ALA A 163 2.25 24.28 -3.34
CA ALA A 163 2.68 23.10 -2.60
C ALA A 163 1.51 22.53 -1.80
N ILE A 164 1.38 21.21 -1.82
CA ILE A 164 0.28 20.50 -1.17
C ILE A 164 0.73 20.14 0.24
N GLU A 165 -0.08 20.46 1.25
CA GLU A 165 0.20 20.08 2.63
C GLU A 165 0.10 18.57 2.84
N LEU A 166 1.01 17.99 3.62
CA LEU A 166 0.98 16.56 3.96
C LEU A 166 -0.02 16.30 5.07
N THR A 167 -1.30 16.28 4.72
CA THR A 167 -2.39 15.85 5.62
C THR A 167 -2.36 14.35 5.86
N ASP A 168 -3.05 13.85 6.89
CA ASP A 168 -3.14 12.41 7.20
C ASP A 168 -3.74 11.60 6.04
N VAL A 169 -4.75 12.15 5.37
CA VAL A 169 -5.37 11.53 4.19
C VAL A 169 -4.36 11.38 3.05
N ILE A 170 -3.54 12.41 2.83
CA ILE A 170 -2.49 12.36 1.80
C ILE A 170 -1.38 11.41 2.22
N ARG A 171 -1.01 11.39 3.50
CA ARG A 171 -0.04 10.45 4.08
C ARG A 171 -0.43 9.01 3.79
N GLU A 172 -1.66 8.63 4.09
CA GLU A 172 -2.16 7.29 3.80
C GLU A 172 -2.20 6.99 2.30
N LYS A 173 -2.58 7.97 1.47
CA LYS A 173 -2.61 7.78 0.02
C LYS A 173 -1.21 7.53 -0.56
N ILE A 174 -0.21 8.28 -0.10
CA ILE A 174 1.12 8.32 -0.72
C ILE A 174 2.10 7.34 -0.11
N PHE A 175 2.03 7.03 1.19
CA PHE A 175 3.00 6.12 1.82
C PHE A 175 2.64 4.65 1.67
N TYR A 176 1.41 4.34 1.30
CA TYR A 176 1.01 2.97 1.05
C TYR A 176 1.59 2.46 -0.28
N ILE A 177 2.36 1.38 -0.19
CA ILE A 177 2.92 0.66 -1.33
C ILE A 177 2.18 -0.66 -1.54
N ALA A 178 2.03 -1.05 -2.81
CA ALA A 178 1.37 -2.30 -3.18
C ALA A 178 2.37 -3.46 -3.27
N THR A 179 1.92 -4.67 -2.93
CA THR A 179 2.65 -5.90 -3.27
C THR A 179 2.77 -6.08 -4.79
N GLU A 180 3.86 -6.70 -5.25
CA GLU A 180 4.08 -6.99 -6.68
C GLU A 180 3.05 -7.98 -7.23
N LYS A 181 2.72 -9.00 -6.43
CA LYS A 181 1.80 -10.08 -6.76
C LYS A 181 0.62 -10.06 -5.78
N PRO A 182 -0.58 -10.43 -6.26
CA PRO A 182 -1.69 -10.65 -5.36
C PRO A 182 -1.46 -11.92 -4.52
N SER A 183 -2.13 -11.96 -3.36
CA SER A 183 -2.18 -13.11 -2.46
C SER A 183 -3.62 -13.60 -2.35
N THR A 184 -3.79 -14.92 -2.26
CA THR A 184 -5.11 -15.53 -2.08
C THR A 184 -5.58 -15.38 -0.63
N PHE A 185 -6.81 -14.91 -0.44
CA PHE A 185 -7.48 -14.91 0.86
C PHE A 185 -8.00 -16.31 1.19
N ARG A 186 -7.71 -16.82 2.38
CA ARG A 186 -8.03 -18.18 2.83
C ARG A 186 -8.81 -18.16 4.14
N ALA A 187 -9.13 -19.34 4.66
CA ALA A 187 -9.83 -19.49 5.92
C ALA A 187 -9.09 -18.91 7.14
N ASN A 188 -7.77 -18.76 7.05
CA ASN A 188 -6.89 -18.13 8.04
C ASN A 188 -6.49 -16.68 7.67
N GLY A 189 -7.31 -16.01 6.86
CA GLY A 189 -7.04 -14.68 6.34
C GLY A 189 -6.11 -14.71 5.12
N ILE A 190 -5.35 -13.63 4.94
CA ILE A 190 -4.42 -13.46 3.81
C ILE A 190 -2.97 -13.42 4.30
N GLU A 191 -2.15 -14.31 3.74
CA GLU A 191 -0.72 -14.35 4.02
C GLU A 191 0.06 -13.57 2.95
N VAL A 192 0.90 -12.64 3.41
CA VAL A 192 1.72 -11.77 2.58
C VAL A 192 3.13 -11.65 3.12
N THR A 193 4.09 -11.44 2.23
CA THR A 193 5.47 -11.11 2.61
C THR A 193 5.65 -9.60 2.54
N LEU A 194 5.71 -8.94 3.70
CA LEU A 194 5.91 -7.50 3.82
C LEU A 194 7.28 -7.24 4.46
N ASN A 195 8.08 -6.34 3.88
CA ASN A 195 9.44 -6.02 4.34
C ASN A 195 10.38 -7.24 4.47
N GLY A 196 10.10 -8.34 3.74
CA GLY A 196 10.86 -9.59 3.81
C GLY A 196 10.33 -10.61 4.81
N GLU A 197 9.29 -10.27 5.59
CA GLU A 197 8.71 -11.14 6.61
C GLU A 197 7.30 -11.60 6.20
N LYS A 198 7.00 -12.88 6.42
CA LYS A 198 5.65 -13.42 6.22
C LYS A 198 4.75 -13.00 7.37
N ARG A 199 3.60 -12.44 7.03
CA ARG A 199 2.58 -11.96 7.98
C ARG A 199 1.20 -12.38 7.49
N ALA A 200 0.31 -12.66 8.43
CA ALA A 200 -1.08 -12.99 8.16
C ALA A 200 -1.98 -11.84 8.62
N TYR A 201 -2.96 -11.50 7.80
CA TYR A 201 -3.94 -10.44 8.07
C TYR A 201 -5.36 -11.00 7.94
N GLU A 202 -6.29 -10.46 8.71
CA GLU A 202 -7.70 -10.85 8.74
C GLU A 202 -8.60 -9.61 8.66
N VAL A 203 -9.79 -9.79 8.11
CA VAL A 203 -10.82 -8.74 8.08
C VAL A 203 -11.71 -8.92 9.29
N PHE A 204 -11.88 -7.84 10.06
CA PHE A 204 -12.61 -7.84 11.31
C PHE A 204 -13.89 -7.02 11.18
N SER A 205 -15.00 -7.56 11.69
CA SER A 205 -16.28 -6.84 11.79
C SER A 205 -16.38 -6.00 13.06
N ALA A 206 -15.64 -6.40 14.09
CA ALA A 206 -15.45 -5.68 15.35
C ALA A 206 -14.07 -6.04 15.91
N PRO A 207 -13.53 -5.29 16.90
CA PRO A 207 -12.22 -5.57 17.47
C PRO A 207 -12.09 -7.03 17.92
N ASN A 208 -11.13 -7.76 17.33
CA ASN A 208 -10.88 -9.19 17.57
C ASN A 208 -12.01 -10.17 17.16
N ALA A 209 -13.00 -9.72 16.38
CA ALA A 209 -14.07 -10.57 15.84
C ALA A 209 -13.98 -10.65 14.30
N PRO A 210 -13.42 -11.74 13.75
CA PRO A 210 -13.31 -11.90 12.30
C PRO A 210 -14.66 -11.76 11.61
N ASP A 211 -14.68 -11.09 10.47
CA ASP A 211 -15.87 -10.96 9.66
C ASP A 211 -16.14 -12.27 8.90
N MET A 212 -17.06 -13.06 9.43
CA MET A 212 -17.42 -14.36 8.86
C MET A 212 -18.19 -14.23 7.55
N LYS A 213 -18.90 -13.11 7.33
CA LYS A 213 -19.59 -12.84 6.07
C LYS A 213 -18.55 -12.53 4.99
N TRP A 214 -17.63 -11.62 5.27
CA TRP A 214 -16.50 -11.33 4.39
C TRP A 214 -15.73 -12.59 4.03
N ARG A 215 -15.35 -13.39 5.05
CA ARG A 215 -14.60 -14.62 4.83
C ARG A 215 -15.36 -15.60 3.94
N ARG A 216 -16.68 -15.73 4.08
CA ARG A 216 -17.52 -16.60 3.24
C ARG A 216 -17.48 -16.15 1.77
N GLU A 217 -17.62 -14.87 1.53
CA GLU A 217 -17.75 -14.28 0.18
C GLU A 217 -16.40 -14.23 -0.56
N HIS A 218 -15.30 -13.99 0.15
CA HIS A 218 -14.00 -13.69 -0.46
C HIS A 218 -12.94 -14.79 -0.28
N THR A 219 -13.25 -15.92 0.38
CA THR A 219 -12.31 -17.05 0.45
C THR A 219 -12.05 -17.62 -0.94
N GLY A 220 -10.77 -17.69 -1.33
CA GLY A 220 -10.31 -18.15 -2.64
C GLY A 220 -10.05 -17.02 -3.63
N GLU A 221 -10.47 -15.79 -3.33
CA GLU A 221 -10.18 -14.62 -4.15
C GLU A 221 -8.75 -14.11 -3.91
N GLU A 222 -8.21 -13.41 -4.92
CA GLU A 222 -6.87 -12.85 -4.89
C GLU A 222 -6.90 -11.34 -4.69
N PHE A 223 -6.09 -10.83 -3.77
CA PHE A 223 -5.98 -9.41 -3.46
C PHE A 223 -4.54 -8.94 -3.55
N VAL A 224 -4.34 -7.76 -4.14
CA VAL A 224 -3.10 -7.01 -3.98
C VAL A 224 -3.16 -6.28 -2.64
N VAL A 225 -2.12 -6.39 -1.83
CA VAL A 225 -2.10 -5.77 -0.51
C VAL A 225 -1.34 -4.45 -0.57
N GLU A 226 -2.01 -3.36 -0.18
CA GLU A 226 -1.35 -2.08 0.05
C GLU A 226 -1.07 -1.88 1.55
N TYR A 227 0.14 -1.43 1.87
CA TYR A 227 0.59 -1.28 3.26
C TYR A 227 1.56 -0.11 3.40
N ASP A 228 1.66 0.44 4.60
CA ASP A 228 2.75 1.35 4.96
C ASP A 228 3.95 0.52 5.46
N PRO A 229 5.13 0.59 4.84
CA PRO A 229 6.34 -0.07 5.32
C PRO A 229 6.77 0.28 6.75
N HIS A 230 6.34 1.42 7.29
CA HIS A 230 6.61 1.89 8.66
C HIS A 230 5.49 1.57 9.64
N ASP A 231 4.30 1.20 9.15
CA ASP A 231 3.14 0.87 9.96
C ASP A 231 2.43 -0.34 9.37
N LEU A 232 2.71 -1.50 9.97
CA LEU A 232 2.14 -2.79 9.60
C LEU A 232 0.91 -3.17 10.43
N SER A 233 0.37 -2.23 11.23
CA SER A 233 -0.78 -2.45 12.11
C SER A 233 -2.08 -2.69 11.35
N ARG A 234 -2.15 -2.26 10.08
CA ARG A 234 -3.27 -2.49 9.17
C ARG A 234 -2.79 -2.48 7.73
N VAL A 235 -3.53 -3.15 6.88
CA VAL A 235 -3.28 -3.19 5.44
C VAL A 235 -4.60 -3.03 4.69
N ARG A 236 -4.51 -2.61 3.43
CA ARG A 236 -5.66 -2.52 2.52
C ARG A 236 -5.64 -3.71 1.59
N LEU A 237 -6.78 -4.40 1.50
CA LEU A 237 -7.02 -5.41 0.48
C LEU A 237 -7.61 -4.73 -0.74
N CYS A 238 -6.93 -4.87 -1.87
CA CYS A 238 -7.28 -4.18 -3.09
C CYS A 238 -7.45 -5.15 -4.26
N VAL A 239 -8.37 -4.84 -5.15
CA VAL A 239 -8.62 -5.59 -6.39
C VAL A 239 -7.95 -4.88 -7.56
N ASP A 240 -7.18 -5.60 -8.37
CA ASP A 240 -6.49 -5.04 -9.55
C ASP A 240 -7.44 -5.07 -10.76
N ASP A 241 -8.23 -4.01 -10.92
CA ASP A 241 -9.15 -3.87 -12.04
C ASP A 241 -8.41 -3.40 -13.31
N LYS A 242 -8.68 -4.03 -14.45
CA LYS A 242 -7.98 -3.71 -15.72
C LYS A 242 -8.29 -2.32 -16.26
N LYS A 243 -9.45 -1.76 -15.92
CA LYS A 243 -9.95 -0.47 -16.42
C LYS A 243 -9.66 0.68 -15.45
N TYR A 244 -9.85 0.43 -14.15
CA TYR A 244 -9.75 1.46 -13.11
C TYR A 244 -8.49 1.35 -12.25
N GLY A 245 -7.63 0.36 -12.52
CA GLY A 245 -6.42 0.14 -11.75
C GLY A 245 -6.73 -0.45 -10.38
N LEU A 246 -5.85 -0.19 -9.41
CA LEU A 246 -5.95 -0.81 -8.10
C LEU A 246 -7.05 -0.14 -7.25
N GLN A 247 -8.09 -0.91 -6.92
CA GLN A 247 -9.26 -0.43 -6.19
C GLN A 247 -9.24 -0.93 -4.74
N PHE A 248 -9.44 -0.03 -3.80
CA PHE A 248 -9.62 -0.37 -2.40
C PHE A 248 -10.90 -1.19 -2.21
N ASN A 249 -10.80 -2.30 -1.49
CA ASN A 249 -11.96 -3.13 -1.15
C ASN A 249 -12.25 -3.07 0.34
N THR A 250 -11.30 -3.47 1.19
CA THR A 250 -11.47 -3.43 2.65
C THR A 250 -10.15 -3.27 3.41
N TRP A 251 -10.26 -3.01 4.71
CA TRP A 251 -9.14 -3.02 5.65
C TRP A 251 -8.97 -4.41 6.26
N ALA A 252 -7.71 -4.79 6.50
CA ALA A 252 -7.36 -5.99 7.23
C ALA A 252 -6.30 -5.67 8.29
N GLU A 253 -6.37 -6.35 9.44
CA GLU A 253 -5.48 -6.17 10.59
C GLU A 253 -4.71 -7.47 10.86
N PRO A 254 -3.56 -7.43 11.56
CA PRO A 254 -2.80 -8.62 11.89
C PRO A 254 -3.69 -9.71 12.49
N TYR A 255 -3.51 -10.94 12.02
CA TYR A 255 -4.28 -12.07 12.52
C TYR A 255 -4.07 -12.19 14.04
N MET A 256 -5.16 -12.37 14.79
CA MET A 256 -5.13 -12.41 16.25
C MET A 256 -4.16 -13.49 16.73
N CYS A 257 -3.11 -13.09 17.44
CA CYS A 257 -2.25 -14.01 18.19
C CYS A 257 -2.99 -14.41 19.46
N ILE A 258 -3.43 -15.68 19.53
CA ILE A 258 -3.97 -16.25 20.76
C ILE A 258 -2.96 -17.25 21.32
N HIS A 259 -2.65 -17.13 22.62
CA HIS A 259 -1.81 -18.09 23.32
C HIS A 259 -2.47 -19.48 23.30
N ARG A 260 -1.77 -20.43 22.67
CA ARG A 260 -2.25 -21.82 22.57
C ARG A 260 -2.18 -22.55 23.91
N ALA A 261 -1.16 -22.24 24.72
CA ALA A 261 -1.00 -22.82 26.04
C ALA A 261 -1.99 -22.17 27.00
N MET A 262 -2.78 -22.98 27.69
CA MET A 262 -3.79 -22.51 28.65
C MET A 262 -3.17 -21.73 29.82
N GLN A 263 -1.90 -21.98 30.15
CA GLN A 263 -1.16 -21.29 31.22
C GLN A 263 -0.75 -19.87 30.85
N ASP A 264 -0.61 -19.58 29.55
CA ASP A 264 -0.16 -18.28 29.04
C ASP A 264 -1.35 -17.41 28.60
N GLN A 265 -2.59 -17.89 28.77
CA GLN A 265 -3.79 -17.17 28.35
C GLN A 265 -4.15 -16.06 29.35
N GLU A 266 -4.34 -14.85 28.82
CA GLU A 266 -4.79 -13.70 29.61
C GLU A 266 -6.32 -13.71 29.83
N ASP A 267 -6.77 -12.97 30.84
CA ASP A 267 -8.19 -12.83 31.17
C ASP A 267 -8.99 -12.30 29.96
N GLY A 268 -9.93 -13.10 29.47
CA GLY A 268 -10.77 -12.78 28.31
C GLY A 268 -10.33 -13.42 26.99
N GLU A 269 -9.11 -13.94 26.86
CA GLU A 269 -8.68 -14.70 25.66
C GLU A 269 -9.50 -15.97 25.48
N ARG A 270 -9.82 -16.66 26.58
CA ARG A 270 -10.63 -17.89 26.55
C ARG A 270 -12.02 -17.65 25.98
N SER A 271 -12.67 -16.55 26.35
CA SER A 271 -13.99 -16.19 25.81
C SER A 271 -13.93 -15.89 24.31
N LYS A 272 -12.85 -15.23 23.85
CA LYS A 272 -12.61 -14.97 22.42
C LYS A 272 -12.39 -16.27 21.63
N ILE A 273 -11.63 -17.22 22.17
CA ILE A 273 -11.44 -18.55 21.55
C ILE A 273 -12.78 -19.26 21.40
N ILE A 274 -13.59 -19.29 22.46
CA ILE A 274 -14.90 -19.96 22.44
C ILE A 274 -15.82 -19.29 21.41
N ALA A 275 -15.86 -17.95 21.36
CA ALA A 275 -16.63 -17.22 20.37
C ALA A 275 -16.18 -17.53 18.94
N ALA A 276 -14.87 -17.54 18.67
CA ALA A 276 -14.32 -17.89 17.36
C ALA A 276 -14.62 -19.34 16.95
N LEU A 277 -14.52 -20.30 17.89
CA LEU A 277 -14.89 -21.69 17.66
C LEU A 277 -16.38 -21.85 17.37
N ASN A 278 -17.24 -21.15 18.11
CA ASN A 278 -18.68 -21.17 17.88
C ASN A 278 -19.04 -20.56 16.52
N ALA A 279 -18.42 -19.44 16.15
CA ALA A 279 -18.60 -18.82 14.84
C ALA A 279 -18.17 -19.78 13.70
N ASN A 280 -17.02 -20.45 13.84
CA ASN A 280 -16.58 -21.45 12.85
C ASN A 280 -17.54 -22.64 12.74
N LYS A 281 -18.07 -23.15 13.87
CA LYS A 281 -19.07 -24.23 13.86
C LYS A 281 -20.37 -23.79 13.19
N LYS A 282 -20.84 -22.57 13.46
CA LYS A 282 -22.01 -21.98 12.80
C LYS A 282 -21.82 -21.90 11.29
N GLU A 283 -20.64 -21.52 10.83
CA GLU A 283 -20.29 -21.50 9.40
C GLU A 283 -20.26 -22.89 8.75
N ILE A 284 -19.81 -23.93 9.47
CA ILE A 284 -19.89 -25.31 8.99
C ILE A 284 -21.36 -25.72 8.78
N VAL A 285 -22.24 -25.42 9.75
CA VAL A 285 -23.67 -25.72 9.65
C VAL A 285 -24.31 -24.97 8.49
N ARG A 286 -23.99 -23.68 8.32
CA ARG A 286 -24.52 -22.88 7.22
C ARG A 286 -24.16 -23.44 5.85
N ARG A 287 -22.88 -23.79 5.63
CA ARG A 287 -22.43 -24.39 4.37
C ARG A 287 -23.11 -25.73 4.09
N ASP A 288 -23.35 -26.53 5.12
CA ASP A 288 -24.08 -27.79 5.00
C ASP A 288 -25.56 -27.57 4.63
N LEU A 289 -26.23 -26.57 5.22
CA LEU A 289 -27.60 -26.19 4.86
C LEU A 289 -27.69 -25.70 3.41
N GLU A 290 -26.78 -24.82 2.97
CA GLU A 290 -26.70 -24.32 1.60
C GLU A 290 -26.45 -25.46 0.59
N ALA A 291 -25.56 -26.39 0.92
CA ALA A 291 -25.28 -27.57 0.11
C ALA A 291 -26.50 -28.48 -0.01
N ARG A 292 -27.20 -28.76 1.11
CA ARG A 292 -28.43 -29.55 1.12
C ARG A 292 -29.55 -28.88 0.32
N ALA A 293 -29.76 -27.58 0.50
CA ALA A 293 -30.74 -26.82 -0.27
C ALA A 293 -30.46 -26.91 -1.78
N SER A 294 -29.19 -26.81 -2.17
CA SER A 294 -28.76 -26.99 -3.57
C SER A 294 -29.00 -28.43 -4.05
N GLN A 295 -28.64 -29.43 -3.26
CA GLN A 295 -28.85 -30.84 -3.61
C GLN A 295 -30.33 -31.18 -3.76
N MET A 296 -31.19 -30.71 -2.86
CA MET A 296 -32.64 -30.86 -2.95
C MET A 296 -33.19 -30.20 -4.20
N LYS A 297 -32.74 -28.98 -4.54
CA LYS A 297 -33.15 -28.26 -5.75
C LYS A 297 -32.85 -29.06 -7.03
N TYR A 298 -31.72 -29.77 -7.08
CA TYR A 298 -31.32 -30.58 -8.23
C TYR A 298 -31.71 -32.07 -8.11
N GLY A 299 -32.46 -32.45 -7.06
CA GLY A 299 -32.92 -33.83 -6.84
C GLY A 299 -31.80 -34.85 -6.54
N VAL A 300 -30.61 -34.39 -6.17
CA VAL A 300 -29.44 -35.23 -5.86
C VAL A 300 -29.19 -35.38 -4.36
N GLY A 301 -30.10 -34.87 -3.53
CA GLY A 301 -29.99 -34.94 -2.07
C GLY A 301 -30.18 -36.35 -1.53
N TYR A 302 -29.52 -36.65 -0.42
CA TYR A 302 -29.70 -37.92 0.30
C TYR A 302 -31.17 -38.17 0.62
N GLU A 303 -31.89 -37.17 1.12
CA GLU A 303 -33.31 -37.31 1.47
C GLU A 303 -34.19 -37.55 0.23
N SER A 304 -33.83 -36.97 -0.93
CA SER A 304 -34.53 -37.18 -2.21
C SER A 304 -34.42 -38.63 -2.70
N LEU A 305 -33.36 -39.33 -2.28
CA LEU A 305 -33.10 -40.73 -2.59
C LEU A 305 -33.51 -41.68 -1.44
N GLY A 306 -34.17 -41.17 -0.39
CA GLY A 306 -34.64 -41.95 0.77
C GLY A 306 -33.56 -42.28 1.82
N TYR A 307 -32.39 -41.64 1.75
CA TYR A 307 -31.29 -41.81 2.69
C TYR A 307 -31.25 -40.70 3.75
N SER A 308 -30.69 -41.02 4.91
CA SER A 308 -30.40 -40.03 5.95
C SER A 308 -29.04 -39.37 5.69
N ALA A 309 -29.03 -38.05 5.52
CA ALA A 309 -27.79 -37.30 5.35
C ALA A 309 -26.92 -37.37 6.63
N PRO A 310 -25.60 -37.61 6.52
CA PRO A 310 -24.69 -37.54 7.66
C PRO A 310 -24.61 -36.09 8.20
N LEU A 311 -24.27 -35.96 9.48
CA LEU A 311 -23.97 -34.64 10.08
C LEU A 311 -22.57 -34.16 9.68
N PRO A 312 -22.35 -32.85 9.53
CA PRO A 312 -21.03 -32.33 9.25
C PRO A 312 -20.07 -32.61 10.41
N GLN A 313 -18.81 -32.93 10.07
CA GLN A 313 -17.78 -33.25 11.06
C GLN A 313 -17.46 -32.02 11.94
N GLY A 314 -17.28 -32.24 13.24
CA GLY A 314 -16.91 -31.19 14.20
C GLY A 314 -18.08 -30.42 14.82
N VAL A 315 -19.33 -30.81 14.52
CA VAL A 315 -20.55 -30.23 15.09
C VAL A 315 -21.42 -31.36 15.66
N SER A 316 -21.82 -31.25 16.93
CA SER A 316 -22.77 -32.20 17.53
C SER A 316 -24.20 -31.94 17.05
N LYS A 317 -25.10 -32.91 17.20
CA LYS A 317 -26.51 -32.78 16.80
C LYS A 317 -27.21 -31.56 17.45
N ASN A 318 -26.98 -31.33 18.74
CA ASN A 318 -27.59 -30.21 19.46
C ASN A 318 -27.03 -28.86 18.98
N GLU A 319 -25.72 -28.77 18.73
CA GLU A 319 -25.10 -27.57 18.16
C GLU A 319 -25.61 -27.30 16.74
N TYR A 320 -25.77 -28.34 15.93
CA TYR A 320 -26.30 -28.24 14.57
C TYR A 320 -27.71 -27.63 14.58
N LEU A 321 -28.61 -28.18 15.39
CA LEU A 321 -29.99 -27.68 15.50
C LEU A 321 -30.02 -26.22 15.96
N ARG A 322 -29.26 -25.88 17.02
CA ARG A 322 -29.17 -24.51 17.52
C ARG A 322 -28.69 -23.54 16.44
N TYR A 323 -27.58 -23.84 15.79
CA TYR A 323 -27.05 -22.96 14.75
C TYR A 323 -27.96 -22.89 13.53
N ALA A 324 -28.63 -23.97 13.15
CA ALA A 324 -29.59 -23.98 12.04
C ALA A 324 -30.85 -23.14 12.33
N GLU A 325 -31.28 -23.03 13.58
CA GLU A 325 -32.34 -22.11 13.99
C GLU A 325 -31.86 -20.65 13.95
N GLU A 326 -30.67 -20.36 14.49
CA GLU A 326 -30.07 -19.03 14.43
C GLU A 326 -29.89 -18.54 12.99
N ILE A 327 -29.38 -19.40 12.08
CA ILE A 327 -29.18 -19.06 10.66
C ILE A 327 -30.51 -18.75 9.98
N ARG A 328 -31.55 -19.56 10.22
CA ARG A 328 -32.89 -19.30 9.67
C ARG A 328 -33.48 -17.99 10.18
N ALA A 329 -33.25 -17.64 11.45
CA ALA A 329 -33.67 -16.36 12.01
C ALA A 329 -32.94 -15.18 11.35
N GLU A 330 -31.63 -15.31 11.10
CA GLU A 330 -30.82 -14.30 10.39
C GLU A 330 -31.28 -14.11 8.93
N GLU A 331 -31.58 -15.20 8.22
CA GLU A 331 -32.10 -15.16 6.85
C GLU A 331 -33.48 -14.50 6.78
N ALA A 332 -34.36 -14.79 7.75
CA ALA A 332 -35.68 -14.15 7.86
C ALA A 332 -35.56 -12.65 8.15
N ALA A 333 -34.71 -12.25 9.10
CA ALA A 333 -34.44 -10.85 9.41
C ALA A 333 -33.84 -10.09 8.22
N SER A 334 -32.95 -10.72 7.45
CA SER A 334 -32.39 -10.14 6.23
C SER A 334 -33.42 -9.96 5.11
N SER A 335 -34.55 -10.68 5.13
CA SER A 335 -35.61 -10.56 4.13
C SER A 335 -36.62 -9.45 4.43
N ASP A 336 -36.76 -9.06 5.71
CA ASP A 336 -37.63 -7.96 6.16
C ASP A 336 -36.96 -6.57 6.03
N ASP A 337 -35.63 -6.52 5.89
CA ASP A 337 -34.81 -5.31 5.79
C ASP A 337 -34.52 -4.86 4.33
N ILE A 338 -35.39 -5.21 3.37
CA ILE A 338 -35.35 -4.60 2.04
C ILE A 338 -36.17 -3.29 2.11
N PRO A 339 -35.59 -2.10 2.32
CA PRO A 339 -36.25 -0.90 1.82
C PRO A 339 -36.34 -1.09 0.32
N GLU A 340 -37.55 -0.97 -0.22
CA GLU A 340 -37.82 -0.90 -1.64
C GLU A 340 -36.73 -0.04 -2.28
N MET A 341 -35.83 -0.66 -3.06
CA MET A 341 -34.80 0.08 -3.78
C MET A 341 -35.55 0.96 -4.78
N VAL A 342 -35.84 2.20 -4.37
CA VAL A 342 -36.04 3.29 -5.30
C VAL A 342 -34.76 3.32 -6.10
N THR A 343 -34.86 2.79 -7.31
CA THR A 343 -33.78 2.86 -8.28
C THR A 343 -33.64 4.35 -8.55
N GLU A 344 -32.66 5.02 -7.93
CA GLU A 344 -32.23 6.33 -8.37
C GLU A 344 -31.62 6.12 -9.76
N VAL A 345 -32.49 6.17 -10.76
CA VAL A 345 -32.11 6.31 -12.15
C VAL A 345 -31.41 7.67 -12.23
N LEU A 346 -30.10 7.66 -12.45
CA LEU A 346 -29.32 8.84 -12.80
C LEU A 346 -30.12 9.65 -13.84
N PRO A 347 -30.20 11.00 -13.71
CA PRO A 347 -31.00 11.79 -14.63
C PRO A 347 -30.48 11.57 -16.05
N GLU A 348 -31.30 10.96 -16.89
CA GLU A 348 -31.03 10.85 -18.31
C GLU A 348 -30.80 12.26 -18.84
N THR A 349 -29.64 12.48 -19.48
CA THR A 349 -29.38 13.75 -20.15
C THR A 349 -30.51 14.04 -21.14
N THR A 350 -30.86 15.31 -21.35
CA THR A 350 -31.97 15.71 -22.24
C THR A 350 -31.85 15.09 -23.65
N ALA A 351 -30.61 14.79 -24.08
CA ALA A 351 -30.29 14.09 -25.31
C ALA A 351 -30.67 12.59 -25.33
N GLN A 352 -30.62 11.89 -24.19
CA GLN A 352 -31.04 10.48 -24.06
C GLN A 352 -32.56 10.36 -24.10
N VAL A 353 -33.28 11.28 -23.46
CA VAL A 353 -34.75 11.34 -23.50
C VAL A 353 -35.26 11.64 -24.92
N GLN A 354 -34.64 12.59 -25.64
CA GLN A 354 -35.00 12.87 -27.04
C GLN A 354 -34.76 11.69 -27.98
N LYS A 355 -33.70 10.90 -27.74
CA LYS A 355 -33.39 9.71 -28.55
C LYS A 355 -34.32 8.54 -28.27
N GLN A 356 -34.85 8.41 -27.06
CA GLN A 356 -35.89 7.44 -26.75
C GLN A 356 -37.26 7.85 -27.33
N GLN A 357 -37.59 9.15 -27.30
CA GLN A 357 -38.83 9.67 -27.89
C GLN A 357 -38.85 9.52 -29.43
N SER A 358 -37.74 9.78 -30.12
CA SER A 358 -37.69 9.59 -31.58
C SER A 358 -37.83 8.12 -31.99
N ASN A 359 -37.26 7.19 -31.22
CA ASN A 359 -37.40 5.75 -31.49
C ASN A 359 -38.83 5.25 -31.25
N PHE A 360 -39.57 5.85 -30.31
CA PHE A 360 -40.98 5.51 -30.07
C PHE A 360 -41.93 6.04 -31.16
N GLU A 361 -41.63 7.21 -31.75
CA GLU A 361 -42.41 7.74 -32.88
C GLU A 361 -42.18 6.95 -34.17
N ILE A 362 -40.96 6.47 -34.42
CA ILE A 362 -40.64 5.61 -35.58
C ILE A 362 -41.40 4.28 -35.50
N LEU A 363 -41.52 3.68 -34.32
CA LEU A 363 -42.26 2.41 -34.12
C LEU A 363 -43.79 2.54 -34.22
N LYS A 364 -44.36 3.75 -34.10
CA LYS A 364 -45.80 3.99 -34.30
C LYS A 364 -46.18 4.21 -35.77
N LEU A 365 -45.24 4.62 -36.62
CA LEU A 365 -45.47 4.82 -38.06
C LEU A 365 -45.45 3.52 -38.87
N ASP A 366 -44.84 2.45 -38.35
CA ASP A 366 -44.83 1.10 -38.99
C ASP A 366 -46.03 0.21 -38.57
N ARG A 367 -47.00 0.74 -37.81
CA ARG A 367 -48.22 0.01 -37.38
C ARG A 367 -49.53 0.77 -37.64
N LEU A 368 -49.55 1.60 -38.68
CA LEU A 368 -50.74 2.12 -39.36
C LEU A 368 -50.55 1.89 -40.86
#